data_AF-A0A9D7CDG9-F1
#
_entry.id   AF-A0A9D7CDG9-F1
#
_cell.length_a   1.000
_cell.length_b   1.000
_cell.length_c   1.000
_cell.angle_alpha   90.00
_cell.angle_beta   90.00
_cell.angle_gamma   90.00
#
_symmetry.space_group_name_H-M   'P 1'
#
loop_
_entity.id
_entity.type
_entity.pdbx_description
1 polymer ?
#
loop_
_entity_poly.entity_id
_entity_poly.type
_entity_poly.pdbx_seq_one_letter_code
_entity_poly.pdbx_strand_id
1 'polypeptide(L)'
;MEEEGRALAVLGRAAELDRLTADIASIAAQPARSAGLTLLVVAREAFVHGQSEAGRATLARFDAWEKGQPVEQRQSFALRRLVAMARHFQRNWPAADTLFTALVVERPQNADLLGWLGAVAAQRGDTARALRLTATLATLDVPYLHGAHTLARARIAAALGRRADAIALTRQSISEGQLFDAIHVVPELLPLRGDPEFDALFRIVG
;
A
#
# COMPACT_ATOMS: atom_id res chain seq x y z
N MET A 1 -6.51 18.15 -5.38
CA MET A 1 -6.77 17.35 -4.17
C MET A 1 -5.82 16.17 -4.03
N GLU A 2 -5.73 15.20 -4.96
CA GLU A 2 -4.73 14.11 -4.81
C GLU A 2 -3.29 14.63 -4.89
N GLU A 3 -2.91 15.29 -6.00
CA GLU A 3 -1.55 15.87 -6.17
C GLU A 3 -1.20 16.90 -5.11
N GLU A 4 -2.19 17.71 -4.72
CA GLU A 4 -2.07 18.67 -3.64
C GLU A 4 -1.81 17.99 -2.29
N GLY A 5 -2.53 16.91 -1.99
CA GLY A 5 -2.33 16.12 -0.77
C GLY A 5 -0.97 15.42 -0.75
N ARG A 6 -0.50 14.91 -1.89
CA ARG A 6 0.88 14.40 -2.06
C ARG A 6 1.90 15.48 -1.73
N ALA A 7 1.78 16.66 -2.36
CA ALA A 7 2.70 17.76 -2.14
C ALA A 7 2.73 18.23 -0.67
N LEU A 8 1.57 18.36 -0.04
CA LEU A 8 1.48 18.74 1.37
C LEU A 8 2.09 17.69 2.31
N ALA A 9 1.93 16.40 2.01
CA ALA A 9 2.57 15.31 2.77
C ALA A 9 4.09 15.34 2.64
N VAL A 10 4.61 15.52 1.42
CA VAL A 10 6.05 15.67 1.14
C VAL A 10 6.65 16.87 1.88
N LEU A 11 5.97 18.01 1.86
CA LEU A 11 6.42 19.26 2.49
C LEU A 11 6.21 19.30 4.01
N GLY A 12 5.57 18.28 4.60
CA GLY A 12 5.26 18.23 6.02
C GLY A 12 4.31 19.31 6.51
N ARG A 13 3.44 19.84 5.63
CA ARG A 13 2.48 20.91 5.94
C ARG A 13 1.24 20.34 6.62
N ALA A 14 1.41 19.81 7.83
CA ALA A 14 0.41 18.99 8.54
C ALA A 14 -0.95 19.70 8.73
N ALA A 15 -0.97 20.97 9.12
CA ALA A 15 -2.22 21.73 9.31
C ALA A 15 -3.00 21.98 8.01
N GLU A 16 -2.31 22.06 6.88
CA GLU A 16 -2.95 22.19 5.57
C GLU A 16 -3.43 20.85 5.03
N LEU A 17 -2.66 19.80 5.27
CA LEU A 17 -3.07 18.43 4.98
C LEU A 17 -4.32 18.05 5.77
N ASP A 18 -4.41 18.48 7.03
CA ASP A 18 -5.59 18.25 7.86
C ASP A 18 -6.85 18.92 7.30
N ARG A 19 -6.75 20.20 6.92
CA ARG A 19 -7.84 20.93 6.25
C ARG A 19 -8.26 20.29 4.94
N LEU A 20 -7.29 19.99 4.06
CA LEU A 20 -7.56 19.36 2.78
C LEU A 20 -8.30 18.03 2.93
N THR A 21 -7.88 17.19 3.89
CA THR A 21 -8.53 15.89 4.11
C THR A 21 -9.92 16.01 4.73
N ALA A 22 -10.17 17.04 5.54
CA ALA A 22 -11.51 17.38 6.00
C ALA A 22 -12.42 17.79 4.82
N ASP A 23 -11.91 18.64 3.92
CA ASP A 23 -12.64 19.06 2.72
C ASP A 23 -12.96 17.85 1.83
N ILE A 24 -11.97 16.99 1.55
CA ILE A 24 -12.17 15.75 0.77
C ILE A 24 -13.28 14.88 1.38
N ALA A 25 -13.28 14.71 2.70
CA ALA A 25 -14.27 13.89 3.40
C ALA A 25 -15.69 14.48 3.33
N SER A 26 -15.81 15.80 3.13
CA SER A 26 -17.09 16.51 2.99
C SER A 26 -17.67 16.49 1.58
N ILE A 27 -16.88 16.10 0.56
CA ILE A 27 -17.34 16.06 -0.83
C ILE A 27 -18.38 14.94 -0.98
N ALA A 28 -19.58 15.32 -1.44
CA ALA A 28 -20.64 14.37 -1.77
C ALA A 28 -20.12 13.28 -2.70
N ALA A 29 -20.55 12.03 -2.49
CA ALA A 29 -20.10 10.89 -3.26
C ALA A 29 -20.34 11.12 -4.77
N GLN A 30 -19.27 11.27 -5.53
CA GLN A 30 -19.33 11.41 -6.99
C GLN A 30 -18.96 10.08 -7.66
N PRO A 31 -19.71 9.63 -8.68
CA PRO A 31 -19.41 8.38 -9.38
C PRO A 31 -17.98 8.30 -9.97
N ALA A 32 -17.42 9.46 -10.35
CA ALA A 32 -16.10 9.55 -10.98
C ALA A 32 -14.93 9.78 -10.00
N ARG A 33 -15.20 10.08 -8.71
CA ARG A 33 -14.17 10.37 -7.70
C ARG A 33 -14.52 9.75 -6.36
N SER A 34 -13.74 8.75 -5.95
CA SER A 34 -13.86 8.18 -4.61
C SER A 34 -13.08 9.02 -3.61
N ALA A 35 -13.79 9.72 -2.73
CA ALA A 35 -13.19 10.39 -1.57
C ALA A 35 -12.35 9.39 -0.75
N GLY A 36 -12.82 8.15 -0.59
CA GLY A 36 -12.08 7.09 0.08
C GLY A 36 -10.73 6.74 -0.57
N LEU A 37 -10.67 6.66 -1.91
CA LEU A 37 -9.40 6.45 -2.60
C LEU A 37 -8.44 7.62 -2.33
N THR A 38 -8.94 8.85 -2.42
CA THR A 38 -8.12 10.05 -2.20
C THR A 38 -7.58 10.09 -0.77
N LEU A 39 -8.44 9.83 0.23
CA LEU A 39 -8.03 9.74 1.63
C LEU A 39 -6.97 8.66 1.86
N LEU A 40 -7.13 7.48 1.24
CA LEU A 40 -6.15 6.40 1.38
C LEU A 40 -4.80 6.76 0.75
N VAL A 41 -4.80 7.36 -0.45
CA VAL A 41 -3.56 7.85 -1.08
C VAL A 41 -2.88 8.87 -0.17
N VAL A 42 -3.60 9.89 0.28
CA VAL A 42 -3.04 10.93 1.15
C VAL A 42 -2.49 10.35 2.46
N ALA A 43 -3.21 9.41 3.08
CA ALA A 43 -2.71 8.73 4.28
C ALA A 43 -1.42 7.97 4.01
N ARG A 44 -1.36 7.21 2.90
CA ARG A 44 -0.16 6.46 2.50
C ARG A 44 1.04 7.38 2.31
N GLU A 45 0.88 8.47 1.59
CA GLU A 45 1.96 9.46 1.38
C GLU A 45 2.41 10.06 2.70
N ALA A 46 1.47 10.41 3.59
CA ALA A 46 1.81 10.91 4.93
C ALA A 46 2.69 9.90 5.71
N PHE A 47 2.36 8.60 5.70
CA PHE A 47 3.22 7.59 6.34
C PHE A 47 4.59 7.45 5.67
N VAL A 48 4.62 7.44 4.33
CA VAL A 48 5.84 7.36 3.52
C VAL A 48 6.79 8.52 3.82
N HIS A 49 6.26 9.70 4.14
CA HIS A 49 7.02 10.90 4.46
C HIS A 49 7.14 11.19 5.96
N GLY A 50 6.89 10.20 6.82
CA GLY A 50 7.09 10.31 8.28
C GLY A 50 6.01 11.09 9.03
N GLN A 51 5.00 11.61 8.34
CA GLN A 51 3.86 12.36 8.89
C GLN A 51 2.81 11.43 9.50
N SER A 52 3.24 10.60 10.46
CA SER A 52 2.45 9.51 11.01
C SER A 52 1.16 9.97 11.70
N GLU A 53 1.17 11.14 12.34
CA GLU A 53 -0.03 11.70 12.97
C GLU A 53 -1.07 12.12 11.94
N ALA A 54 -0.66 12.86 10.91
CA ALA A 54 -1.54 13.26 9.81
C ALA A 54 -2.08 12.04 9.04
N GLY A 55 -1.25 11.01 8.84
CA GLY A 55 -1.68 9.74 8.26
C GLY A 55 -2.78 9.06 9.09
N ARG A 56 -2.62 8.99 10.42
CA ARG A 56 -3.65 8.43 11.32
C ARG A 56 -4.93 9.25 11.31
N ALA A 57 -4.85 10.58 11.36
CA ALA A 57 -6.02 11.46 11.28
C ALA A 57 -6.78 11.25 9.95
N THR A 58 -6.05 11.12 8.85
CA THR A 58 -6.63 10.84 7.53
C THR A 58 -7.32 9.48 7.48
N LEU A 59 -6.73 8.43 8.09
CA LEU A 59 -7.38 7.11 8.17
C LEU A 59 -8.64 7.13 9.05
N ALA A 60 -8.69 7.94 10.10
CA ALA A 60 -9.91 8.11 10.90
C ALA A 60 -11.05 8.74 10.07
N ARG A 61 -10.72 9.68 9.17
CA ARG A 61 -11.68 10.23 8.19
C ARG A 61 -12.12 9.18 7.17
N PHE A 62 -11.20 8.34 6.70
CA PHE A 62 -11.55 7.20 5.84
C PHE A 62 -12.56 6.27 6.51
N ASP A 63 -12.38 5.94 7.80
CA ASP A 63 -13.31 5.07 8.54
C ASP A 63 -14.71 5.70 8.69
N ALA A 64 -14.78 7.01 8.90
CA ALA A 64 -16.05 7.74 8.94
C ALA A 64 -16.74 7.71 7.57
N TRP A 65 -15.98 7.95 6.49
CA TRP A 65 -16.47 7.89 5.13
C TRP A 65 -16.96 6.48 4.75
N GLU A 66 -16.21 5.42 5.09
CA GLU A 66 -16.56 4.03 4.84
C GLU A 66 -17.90 3.66 5.49
N LYS A 67 -18.10 4.04 6.76
CA LYS A 67 -19.35 3.77 7.50
C LYS A 67 -20.58 4.41 6.86
N GLY A 68 -20.40 5.54 6.16
CA GLY A 68 -21.46 6.22 5.43
C GLY A 68 -21.78 5.61 4.06
N GLN A 69 -21.01 4.63 3.57
CA GLN A 69 -21.26 4.03 2.26
C GLN A 69 -22.43 3.02 2.29
N PRO A 70 -23.26 2.97 1.22
CA PRO A 70 -24.28 1.95 1.04
C PRO A 70 -23.71 0.52 1.18
N VAL A 71 -24.55 -0.42 1.64
CA VAL A 71 -24.14 -1.83 1.86
C VAL A 71 -23.58 -2.44 0.58
N GLU A 72 -24.22 -2.19 -0.54
CA GLU A 72 -23.84 -2.69 -1.86
C GLU A 72 -22.45 -2.18 -2.25
N GLN A 73 -22.19 -0.90 -1.98
CA GLN A 73 -20.88 -0.30 -2.24
C GLN A 73 -19.82 -0.86 -1.30
N ARG A 74 -20.13 -1.08 -0.02
CA ARG A 74 -19.23 -1.73 0.96
C ARG A 74 -18.88 -3.17 0.58
N GLN A 75 -19.77 -3.87 -0.12
CA GLN A 75 -19.52 -5.22 -0.62
C GLN A 75 -18.74 -5.24 -1.95
N SER A 76 -18.64 -4.12 -2.65
CA SER A 76 -17.88 -4.03 -3.89
C SER A 76 -16.40 -4.40 -3.68
N PHE A 77 -15.82 -5.07 -4.68
CA PHE A 77 -14.39 -5.42 -4.66
C PHE A 77 -13.49 -4.19 -4.47
N ALA A 78 -13.83 -3.08 -5.15
CA ALA A 78 -13.06 -1.85 -5.08
C ALA A 78 -13.00 -1.29 -3.66
N LEU A 79 -14.14 -1.16 -2.98
CA LEU A 79 -14.16 -0.64 -1.61
C LEU A 79 -13.53 -1.62 -0.62
N ARG A 80 -13.81 -2.92 -0.70
CA ARG A 80 -13.16 -3.92 0.17
C ARG A 80 -11.64 -3.90 0.06
N ARG A 81 -11.09 -3.67 -1.14
CA ARG A 81 -9.64 -3.49 -1.33
C ARG A 81 -9.12 -2.24 -0.64
N LEU A 82 -9.81 -1.10 -0.75
CA LEU A 82 -9.41 0.12 -0.05
C LEU A 82 -9.46 -0.05 1.46
N VAL A 83 -10.49 -0.70 1.99
CA VAL A 83 -10.60 -1.00 3.42
C VAL A 83 -9.48 -1.93 3.87
N ALA A 84 -9.15 -2.98 3.11
CA ALA A 84 -8.04 -3.88 3.44
C ALA A 84 -6.71 -3.13 3.57
N MET A 85 -6.42 -2.22 2.63
CA MET A 85 -5.24 -1.35 2.68
C MET A 85 -5.29 -0.38 3.87
N ALA A 86 -6.43 0.24 4.16
CA ALA A 86 -6.58 1.12 5.32
C ALA A 86 -6.31 0.36 6.64
N ARG A 87 -6.87 -0.85 6.79
CA ARG A 87 -6.62 -1.72 7.96
C ARG A 87 -5.15 -2.10 8.08
N HIS A 88 -4.45 -2.31 6.96
CA HIS A 88 -3.00 -2.50 6.95
C HIS A 88 -2.25 -1.28 7.53
N PHE A 89 -2.52 -0.06 7.04
CA PHE A 89 -1.86 1.14 7.55
C PHE A 89 -2.23 1.44 9.02
N GLN A 90 -3.42 1.05 9.47
CA GLN A 90 -3.84 1.10 10.88
C GLN A 90 -3.18 0.01 11.74
N ARG A 91 -2.41 -0.91 11.16
CA ARG A 91 -1.85 -2.09 11.82
C ARG A 91 -2.91 -3.01 12.42
N ASN A 92 -4.14 -2.95 11.91
CA ASN A 92 -5.20 -3.89 12.26
C ASN A 92 -5.04 -5.16 11.41
N TRP A 93 -4.01 -5.93 11.74
CA TRP A 93 -3.63 -7.13 10.99
C TRP A 93 -4.73 -8.19 10.91
N PRO A 94 -5.51 -8.49 11.96
CA PRO A 94 -6.61 -9.45 11.85
C PRO A 94 -7.65 -9.05 10.79
N ALA A 95 -8.06 -7.78 10.76
CA ALA A 95 -9.03 -7.29 9.79
C ALA A 95 -8.43 -7.25 8.37
N ALA A 96 -7.19 -6.78 8.23
CA ALA A 96 -6.49 -6.77 6.95
C ALA A 96 -6.33 -8.20 6.38
N ASP A 97 -5.94 -9.18 7.22
CA ASP A 97 -5.76 -10.58 6.80
C ASP A 97 -7.06 -11.18 6.27
N THR A 98 -8.17 -10.95 6.99
CA THR A 98 -9.49 -11.44 6.60
C THR A 98 -9.91 -10.88 5.23
N LEU A 99 -9.75 -9.57 5.03
CA LEU A 99 -10.14 -8.90 3.79
C LEU A 99 -9.24 -9.29 2.63
N PHE A 100 -7.91 -9.28 2.80
CA PHE A 100 -6.99 -9.68 1.73
C PHE A 100 -7.12 -11.15 1.38
N THR A 101 -7.41 -12.04 2.35
CA THR A 101 -7.70 -13.45 2.07
C THR A 101 -8.90 -13.59 1.15
N ALA A 102 -10.02 -12.91 1.45
CA ALA A 102 -11.21 -12.94 0.60
C ALA A 102 -10.93 -12.37 -0.80
N LEU A 103 -10.20 -11.26 -0.89
CA LEU A 103 -9.84 -10.64 -2.18
C LEU A 103 -8.92 -11.52 -3.03
N VAL A 104 -7.97 -12.23 -2.41
CA VAL A 104 -7.11 -13.20 -3.10
C VAL A 104 -7.92 -14.40 -3.59
N VAL A 105 -8.91 -14.88 -2.84
CA VAL A 105 -9.82 -15.94 -3.34
C VAL A 105 -10.55 -15.49 -4.60
N GLU A 106 -11.02 -14.24 -4.65
CA GLU A 106 -11.70 -13.70 -5.83
C GLU A 106 -10.78 -13.43 -7.03
N ARG A 107 -9.51 -13.12 -6.77
CA ARG A 107 -8.50 -12.75 -7.78
C ARG A 107 -7.14 -13.39 -7.43
N PRO A 108 -7.00 -14.72 -7.59
CA PRO A 108 -5.85 -15.48 -7.06
C PRO A 108 -4.52 -15.18 -7.76
N GLN A 109 -4.57 -14.61 -8.96
CA GLN A 109 -3.40 -14.24 -9.76
C GLN A 109 -3.04 -12.75 -9.63
N ASN A 110 -3.70 -11.99 -8.76
CA ASN A 110 -3.37 -10.58 -8.57
C ASN A 110 -2.13 -10.43 -7.68
N ALA A 111 -1.01 -10.05 -8.29
CA ALA A 111 0.27 -9.90 -7.61
C ALA A 111 0.24 -8.92 -6.42
N ASP A 112 -0.46 -7.78 -6.54
CA ASP A 112 -0.52 -6.80 -5.46
C ASP A 112 -1.29 -7.33 -4.25
N LEU A 113 -2.43 -8.01 -4.47
CA LEU A 113 -3.19 -8.64 -3.38
C LEU A 113 -2.40 -9.73 -2.66
N LEU A 114 -1.68 -10.58 -3.42
CA LEU A 114 -0.79 -11.59 -2.86
C LEU A 114 0.34 -10.95 -2.04
N GLY A 115 0.92 -9.85 -2.53
CA GLY A 115 1.95 -9.08 -1.84
C GLY A 115 1.45 -8.49 -0.52
N TRP A 116 0.28 -7.86 -0.52
CA TRP A 116 -0.36 -7.36 0.70
C TRP A 116 -0.66 -8.47 1.71
N LEU A 117 -1.25 -9.58 1.26
CA LEU A 117 -1.55 -10.71 2.14
C LEU A 117 -0.28 -11.31 2.76
N GLY A 118 0.79 -11.42 1.97
CA GLY A 118 2.07 -11.91 2.46
C GLY A 118 2.74 -10.97 3.47
N ALA A 119 2.65 -9.66 3.25
CA ALA A 119 3.12 -8.66 4.21
C ALA A 119 2.33 -8.72 5.52
N VAL A 120 1.00 -8.82 5.46
CA VAL A 120 0.15 -9.00 6.65
C VAL A 120 0.50 -10.29 7.39
N ALA A 121 0.71 -11.40 6.68
CA ALA A 121 1.12 -12.67 7.28
C ALA A 121 2.46 -12.52 8.04
N ALA A 122 3.44 -11.85 7.42
CA ALA A 122 4.73 -11.56 8.06
C ALA A 122 4.58 -10.70 9.33
N GLN A 123 3.77 -9.63 9.28
CA GLN A 123 3.51 -8.75 10.44
C GLN A 123 2.79 -9.47 11.59
N ARG A 124 2.05 -10.54 11.28
CA ARG A 124 1.40 -11.42 12.27
C ARG A 124 2.30 -12.52 12.82
N GLY A 125 3.55 -12.61 12.35
CA GLY A 125 4.49 -13.68 12.71
C GLY A 125 4.24 -15.01 11.97
N ASP A 126 3.33 -15.06 10.99
CA ASP A 126 3.10 -16.25 10.16
C ASP A 126 4.09 -16.28 8.99
N THR A 127 5.36 -16.50 9.35
CA THR A 127 6.47 -16.60 8.39
C THR A 127 6.22 -17.69 7.35
N ALA A 128 5.63 -18.82 7.74
CA ALA A 128 5.36 -19.92 6.83
C ALA A 128 4.38 -19.51 5.72
N ARG A 129 3.30 -18.81 6.06
CA ARG A 129 2.34 -18.30 5.06
C ARG A 129 2.96 -17.21 4.18
N ALA A 130 3.74 -16.30 4.75
CA ALA A 130 4.44 -15.27 3.99
C ALA A 130 5.40 -15.87 2.94
N LEU A 131 6.15 -16.92 3.32
CA LEU A 131 7.05 -17.63 2.40
C LEU A 131 6.29 -18.41 1.31
N ARG A 132 5.16 -19.05 1.65
CA ARG A 132 4.31 -19.69 0.62
C ARG A 132 3.80 -18.69 -0.42
N LEU A 133 3.34 -17.52 0.03
CA LEU A 133 2.88 -16.45 -0.89
C LEU A 133 4.02 -15.91 -1.75
N THR A 134 5.24 -15.81 -1.19
CA THR A 134 6.44 -15.47 -1.97
C THR A 134 6.72 -16.50 -3.06
N ALA A 135 6.58 -17.80 -2.76
CA ALA A 135 6.75 -18.87 -3.73
C ALA A 135 5.67 -18.82 -4.83
N THR A 136 4.40 -18.58 -4.46
CA THR A 136 3.31 -18.38 -5.43
C THR A 136 3.57 -17.21 -6.37
N LEU A 137 4.04 -16.08 -5.82
CA LEU A 137 4.41 -14.91 -6.63
C LEU A 137 5.57 -15.20 -7.58
N ALA A 138 6.53 -16.04 -7.18
CA ALA A 138 7.68 -16.39 -8.02
C ALA A 138 7.31 -17.26 -9.23
N THR A 139 6.21 -18.01 -9.14
CA THR A 139 5.71 -18.85 -10.24
C THR A 139 4.57 -18.20 -11.01
N LEU A 140 4.25 -16.94 -10.72
CA LEU A 140 3.13 -16.25 -11.36
C LEU A 140 3.53 -15.89 -12.79
N ASP A 141 2.81 -16.46 -13.76
CA ASP A 141 2.98 -16.19 -15.18
C ASP A 141 1.65 -15.71 -15.75
N VAL A 142 1.46 -14.38 -15.77
CA VAL A 142 0.29 -13.73 -16.35
C VAL A 142 0.72 -12.52 -17.18
N PRO A 143 -0.07 -12.10 -18.18
CA PRO A 143 0.27 -10.95 -18.99
C PRO A 143 0.48 -9.67 -18.17
N TYR A 144 1.37 -8.80 -18.66
CA TYR A 144 1.59 -7.44 -18.15
C TYR A 144 2.05 -7.36 -16.68
N LEU A 145 2.81 -8.35 -16.22
CA LEU A 145 3.34 -8.32 -14.84
C LEU A 145 4.32 -7.16 -14.61
N HIS A 146 5.17 -6.81 -15.58
CA HIS A 146 6.12 -5.68 -15.49
C HIS A 146 6.84 -5.55 -14.14
N GLY A 147 7.27 -6.67 -13.55
CA GLY A 147 7.91 -6.73 -12.25
C GLY A 147 7.03 -6.55 -11.00
N ALA A 148 5.71 -6.44 -11.15
CA ALA A 148 4.77 -6.27 -10.01
C ALA A 148 4.81 -7.47 -9.04
N HIS A 149 4.92 -8.69 -9.57
CA HIS A 149 5.08 -9.90 -8.76
C HIS A 149 6.42 -9.90 -7.99
N THR A 150 7.49 -9.42 -8.61
CA THR A 150 8.80 -9.26 -7.97
C THR A 150 8.79 -8.17 -6.90
N LEU A 151 8.13 -7.04 -7.15
CA LEU A 151 7.94 -5.99 -6.14
C LEU A 151 7.08 -6.48 -4.97
N ALA A 152 6.04 -7.27 -5.24
CA ALA A 152 5.25 -7.92 -4.20
C ALA A 152 6.10 -8.89 -3.35
N ARG A 153 7.04 -9.62 -3.95
CA ARG A 153 8.01 -10.44 -3.20
C ARG A 153 8.96 -9.57 -2.36
N ALA A 154 9.43 -8.44 -2.90
CA ALA A 154 10.27 -7.48 -2.16
C ALA A 154 9.54 -6.94 -0.92
N ARG A 155 8.25 -6.59 -1.06
CA ARG A 155 7.37 -6.19 0.05
C ARG A 155 7.36 -7.24 1.16
N ILE A 156 7.13 -8.51 0.82
CA ILE A 156 7.08 -9.60 1.80
C ILE A 156 8.44 -9.81 2.46
N ALA A 157 9.52 -9.82 1.67
CA ALA A 157 10.87 -9.96 2.20
C ALA A 157 11.20 -8.85 3.22
N ALA A 158 10.83 -7.60 2.91
CA ALA A 158 11.02 -6.48 3.81
C ALA A 158 10.16 -6.60 5.08
N ALA A 159 8.90 -7.01 4.98
CA ALA A 159 8.03 -7.28 6.13
C ALA A 159 8.58 -8.40 7.04
N LEU A 160 9.28 -9.39 6.48
CA LEU A 160 9.98 -10.45 7.22
C LEU A 160 11.32 -10.01 7.81
N GLY A 161 11.76 -8.77 7.59
CA GLY A 161 13.09 -8.29 8.00
C GLY A 161 14.25 -8.85 7.16
N ARG A 162 13.97 -9.47 6.01
CA ARG A 162 14.98 -10.04 5.09
C ARG A 162 15.56 -8.94 4.20
N ARG A 163 16.35 -8.05 4.81
CA ARG A 163 16.89 -6.82 4.19
C ARG A 163 17.55 -7.05 2.84
N ALA A 164 18.52 -7.96 2.76
CA ALA A 164 19.27 -8.22 1.53
C ALA A 164 18.36 -8.71 0.38
N ASP A 165 17.43 -9.61 0.70
CA ASP A 165 16.46 -10.13 -0.28
C ASP A 165 15.52 -9.04 -0.77
N ALA A 166 15.04 -8.17 0.14
CA ALA A 166 14.18 -7.06 -0.22
C ALA A 166 14.85 -6.12 -1.23
N ILE A 167 16.11 -5.73 -1.00
CA ILE A 167 16.86 -4.86 -1.91
C ILE A 167 17.12 -5.55 -3.26
N ALA A 168 17.54 -6.82 -3.24
CA ALA A 168 17.78 -7.58 -4.47
C ALA A 168 16.51 -7.70 -5.32
N LEU A 169 15.37 -8.01 -4.70
CA LEU A 169 14.08 -8.10 -5.38
C LEU A 169 13.58 -6.73 -5.85
N THR A 170 13.79 -5.64 -5.09
CA THR A 170 13.46 -4.29 -5.57
C THR A 170 14.26 -3.95 -6.83
N ARG A 171 15.58 -4.20 -6.84
CA ARG A 171 16.43 -4.00 -8.03
C ARG A 171 15.94 -4.82 -9.22
N GLN A 172 15.61 -6.09 -9.00
CA GLN A 172 15.07 -6.95 -10.04
C GLN A 172 13.75 -6.40 -10.58
N SER A 173 12.84 -5.97 -9.70
CA SER A 173 11.54 -5.41 -10.13
C SER A 173 11.69 -4.16 -11.02
N ILE A 174 12.70 -3.31 -10.75
CA ILE A 174 13.03 -2.16 -11.59
C ILE A 174 13.49 -2.63 -12.97
N SER A 175 14.39 -3.62 -13.04
CA SER A 175 14.85 -4.17 -14.32
C SER A 175 13.74 -4.84 -15.14
N GLU A 176 12.67 -5.29 -14.48
CA GLU A 176 11.48 -5.88 -15.10
C GLU A 176 10.40 -4.84 -15.48
N GLY A 177 10.62 -3.56 -15.18
CA GLY A 177 9.77 -2.44 -15.61
C GLY A 177 9.02 -1.69 -14.50
N GLN A 178 9.29 -1.95 -13.21
CA GLN A 178 8.72 -1.14 -12.14
C GLN A 178 9.36 0.25 -12.09
N LEU A 179 8.51 1.26 -11.86
CA LEU A 179 8.92 2.65 -11.77
C LEU A 179 9.08 3.07 -10.30
N PHE A 180 9.85 4.15 -10.09
CA PHE A 180 10.01 4.79 -8.78
C PHE A 180 8.66 5.02 -8.08
N ASP A 181 7.64 5.44 -8.83
CA ASP A 181 6.31 5.73 -8.31
C ASP A 181 5.62 4.54 -7.63
N ALA A 182 5.88 3.32 -8.12
CA ALA A 182 5.34 2.11 -7.52
C ALA A 182 6.11 1.69 -6.26
N ILE A 183 7.43 1.96 -6.24
CA ILE A 183 8.33 1.48 -5.20
C ILE A 183 8.31 2.40 -3.97
N HIS A 184 8.32 3.73 -4.16
CA HIS A 184 8.41 4.68 -3.05
C HIS A 184 7.23 4.62 -2.08
N VAL A 185 6.08 4.12 -2.55
CA VAL A 185 4.85 3.99 -1.78
C VAL A 185 4.69 2.65 -1.06
N VAL A 186 5.68 1.74 -1.14
CA VAL A 186 5.65 0.46 -0.41
C VAL A 186 6.11 0.70 1.04
N PRO A 187 5.21 0.65 2.03
CA PRO A 187 5.54 1.02 3.41
C PRO A 187 6.60 0.09 4.03
N GLU A 188 6.62 -1.19 3.63
CA GLU A 188 7.59 -2.18 4.12
C GLU A 188 9.02 -1.85 3.70
N LEU A 189 9.22 -1.11 2.61
CA LEU A 189 10.55 -0.71 2.14
C LEU A 189 11.04 0.58 2.82
N LEU A 190 10.19 1.32 3.54
CA LEU A 190 10.58 2.57 4.20
C LEU A 190 11.75 2.41 5.19
N PRO A 191 11.82 1.35 6.02
CA PRO A 191 12.95 1.13 6.91
C PRO A 191 14.28 0.91 6.20
N LEU A 192 14.29 0.66 4.88
CA LEU A 192 15.49 0.50 4.07
C LEU A 192 16.06 1.84 3.58
N ARG A 193 15.33 2.96 3.75
CA ARG A 193 15.83 4.29 3.35
C ARG A 193 17.03 4.69 4.20
N GLY A 194 18.02 5.31 3.56
CA GLY A 194 19.31 5.64 4.18
C GLY A 194 20.31 4.47 4.12
N ASP A 195 19.87 3.31 3.63
CA ASP A 195 20.78 2.24 3.27
C ASP A 195 21.45 2.53 1.91
N PRO A 196 22.80 2.51 1.81
CA PRO A 196 23.48 2.85 0.58
C PRO A 196 23.08 1.99 -0.63
N GLU A 197 22.79 0.69 -0.42
CA GLU A 197 22.44 -0.22 -1.52
C GLU A 197 21.02 0.03 -2.04
N PHE A 198 20.10 0.36 -1.14
CA PHE A 198 18.72 0.68 -1.48
C PHE A 198 18.63 2.08 -2.12
N ASP A 199 19.29 3.07 -1.54
CA ASP A 199 19.30 4.44 -2.04
C ASP A 199 19.94 4.55 -3.43
N ALA A 200 20.95 3.72 -3.73
CA ALA A 200 21.58 3.68 -5.05
C ALA A 200 20.62 3.28 -6.18
N LEU A 201 19.55 2.54 -5.88
CA LEU A 201 18.55 2.12 -6.89
C LEU A 201 17.82 3.32 -7.51
N PHE A 202 17.74 4.44 -6.80
CA PHE A 202 16.98 5.61 -7.23
C PHE A 202 17.84 6.73 -7.79
N ARG A 203 19.16 6.60 -7.71
CA ARG A 203 20.12 7.59 -8.27
C ARG A 203 20.30 7.46 -9.78
N ILE A 204 19.86 6.35 -10.38
CA ILE A 204 20.05 6.02 -11.81
C ILE A 204 18.86 6.52 -12.65
N VAL A 205 17.77 6.99 -12.02
CA VAL A 205 16.52 7.41 -12.67
C VAL A 205 16.40 8.95 -12.74
N GLY A 206 17.49 9.69 -12.48
CA GLY A 206 17.55 11.16 -12.52
C GLY A 206 18.31 11.68 -13.73
#